data_AF-A0A5L4V545-F1
#
_entry.id   AF-A0A5L4V545-F1
#
_cell.length_a   1.000
_cell.length_b   1.000
_cell.length_c   1.000
_cell.angle_alpha   90.00
_cell.angle_beta   90.00
_cell.angle_gamma   90.00
#
_symmetry.space_group_name_H-M   'P 1'
#
loop_
_entity.id
_entity.type
_entity.pdbx_description
1 polymer ?
#
loop_
_entity_poly.entity_id
_entity_poly.type
_entity_poly.pdbx_seq_one_letter_code
_entity_poly.pdbx_strand_id
1 'polypeptide(L)' 'MSKELEDLRYELSIVLEAMLLYAGVKKDKLEKAIELYIDNIDSVLENSQSEGVEEVLEVVEYLRKHHGECFE' A
#
# COMPACT_ATOMS: atom_id res chain seq x y z
N MET A 1 24.11 6.13 -4.52
CA MET A 1 23.25 5.53 -3.46
C MET A 1 24.04 4.37 -2.87
N SER A 2 23.95 4.09 -1.56
CA SER A 2 24.61 2.89 -1.01
C SER A 2 23.82 1.65 -1.39
N LYS A 3 24.50 0.52 -1.57
CA LYS A 3 23.86 -0.79 -1.85
C LYS A 3 22.77 -1.13 -0.83
N GLU A 4 23.01 -0.81 0.44
CA GLU A 4 22.05 -1.01 1.54
C GLU A 4 20.72 -0.28 1.30
N LEU A 5 20.75 0.93 0.71
CA LEU A 5 19.53 1.66 0.37
C LEU A 5 18.80 1.09 -0.86
N GLU A 6 19.54 0.51 -1.81
CA GLU A 6 18.95 -0.19 -2.96
C GLU A 6 18.25 -1.46 -2.50
N ASP A 7 18.91 -2.26 -1.66
CA ASP A 7 18.36 -3.47 -1.07
C ASP A 7 17.10 -3.16 -0.24
N LEU A 8 17.13 -2.09 0.58
CA LEU A 8 15.98 -1.68 1.38
C LEU A 8 14.79 -1.22 0.52
N ARG A 9 15.05 -0.46 -0.56
CA ARG A 9 13.99 -0.04 -1.48
C ARG A 9 13.33 -1.22 -2.18
N TYR A 10 14.14 -2.16 -2.64
CA TYR A 10 13.65 -3.39 -3.28
C TYR A 10 12.77 -4.18 -2.30
N GLU A 11 13.24 -4.41 -1.08
CA GLU A 11 12.48 -5.16 -0.08
C GLU A 11 11.17 -4.46 0.28
N LEU A 12 11.17 -3.13 0.41
CA LEU A 12 9.96 -2.36 0.69
C LEU A 12 8.89 -2.54 -0.41
N SER A 13 9.30 -2.55 -1.68
CA SER A 13 8.38 -2.82 -2.80
C SER A 13 7.77 -4.22 -2.71
N ILE A 14 8.60 -5.24 -2.44
CA ILE A 14 8.13 -6.63 -2.30
C ILE A 14 7.19 -6.80 -1.11
N VAL A 15 7.48 -6.16 0.03
CA VAL A 15 6.63 -6.20 1.21
C VAL A 15 5.28 -5.53 0.95
N LEU A 16 5.26 -4.39 0.25
CA LEU A 16 4.01 -3.72 -0.15
C LEU A 16 3.17 -4.62 -1.07
N GLU A 17 3.80 -5.23 -2.09
CA GLU A 17 3.13 -6.18 -2.99
C GLU A 17 2.52 -7.35 -2.21
N ALA A 18 3.30 -8.00 -1.35
CA ALA A 18 2.86 -9.13 -0.54
C ALA A 18 1.74 -8.73 0.43
N MET A 19 1.82 -7.56 1.04
CA MET A 19 0.82 -7.04 1.96
C MET A 19 -0.51 -6.77 1.24
N LEU A 20 -0.49 -6.14 0.07
CA LEU A 20 -1.70 -5.89 -0.72
C LEU A 20 -2.35 -7.19 -1.19
N LEU A 21 -1.55 -8.16 -1.64
CA LEU A 21 -2.05 -9.50 -1.97
C LEU A 21 -2.66 -10.20 -0.74
N TYR A 22 -2.04 -10.09 0.43
CA TYR A 22 -2.56 -10.65 1.67
C TYR A 22 -3.86 -9.95 2.12
N ALA A 23 -3.98 -8.65 1.83
CA ALA A 23 -5.20 -7.88 2.04
C ALA A 23 -6.31 -8.21 1.01
N GLY A 24 -6.08 -9.13 0.07
CA GLY A 24 -7.07 -9.60 -0.88
C GLY A 24 -7.11 -8.84 -2.22
N VAL A 25 -6.08 -8.07 -2.55
CA VAL A 25 -5.95 -7.48 -3.89
C VAL A 25 -5.74 -8.59 -4.94
N LYS A 26 -6.46 -8.49 -6.06
CA LYS A 26 -6.34 -9.42 -7.18
C LYS A 26 -4.98 -9.28 -7.84
N LYS A 27 -4.35 -10.41 -8.20
CA LYS A 27 -3.00 -10.40 -8.82
C LYS A 27 -2.93 -9.57 -10.11
N ASP A 28 -3.98 -9.56 -10.93
CA ASP A 28 -4.06 -8.77 -12.16
C ASP A 28 -4.35 -7.27 -11.92
N LYS A 29 -4.64 -6.89 -10.67
CA LYS A 29 -4.88 -5.50 -10.24
C LYS A 29 -3.77 -4.97 -9.33
N LEU A 30 -2.75 -5.76 -9.03
CA LEU A 30 -1.72 -5.42 -8.05
C LEU A 30 -0.99 -4.11 -8.38
N GLU A 31 -0.49 -3.96 -9.61
CA GLU A 31 0.17 -2.72 -10.06
C GLU A 31 -0.74 -1.50 -9.85
N LYS A 32 -2.03 -1.65 -10.21
CA LYS A 32 -2.98 -0.55 -10.04
C LYS A 32 -3.26 -0.23 -8.58
N ALA A 33 -3.36 -1.25 -7.73
CA ALA A 33 -3.54 -1.05 -6.29
C ALA A 33 -2.33 -0.35 -5.66
N ILE A 34 -1.11 -0.63 -6.12
CA ILE A 34 0.10 0.08 -5.66
C ILE A 34 0.06 1.55 -6.04
N GLU A 35 -0.30 1.88 -7.29
CA GLU A 35 -0.48 3.28 -7.72
C GLU A 35 -1.52 3.98 -6.83
N LEU A 36 -2.68 3.36 -6.66
CA LEU A 36 -3.77 3.91 -5.83
C LEU A 36 -3.34 4.07 -4.36
N TYR A 37 -2.56 3.13 -3.83
CA TYR A 37 -2.02 3.24 -2.47
C TYR A 37 -1.17 4.50 -2.36
N ILE A 38 -0.17 4.66 -3.23
CA ILE A 38 0.77 5.79 -3.22
C ILE A 38 0.04 7.12 -3.41
N ASP A 39 -0.88 7.20 -4.37
CA ASP A 39 -1.60 8.42 -4.71
C ASP A 39 -2.56 8.90 -3.59
N ASN A 40 -2.96 8.01 -2.67
CA ASN A 40 -3.90 8.32 -1.61
C ASN A 40 -3.27 8.41 -0.21
N ILE A 41 -1.96 8.18 -0.04
CA ILE A 41 -1.30 8.23 1.28
C ILE A 41 -1.56 9.57 1.95
N ASP A 42 -1.17 10.66 1.28
CA ASP A 42 -1.23 12.00 1.87
C ASP A 42 -2.67 12.41 2.19
N SER A 43 -3.62 12.11 1.31
CA SER A 43 -5.03 12.49 1.47
C SER A 43 -5.73 11.69 2.57
N VAL A 44 -5.43 10.39 2.69
CA VAL A 44 -5.99 9.54 3.75
C VAL A 44 -5.43 9.92 5.11
N LEU A 45 -4.14 10.26 5.18
CA LEU A 45 -3.44 10.50 6.45
C LEU A 45 -3.45 11.97 6.89
N GLU A 46 -3.90 12.92 6.06
CA GLU A 46 -3.84 14.37 6.32
C GLU A 46 -4.38 14.78 7.71
N ASN A 47 -5.42 14.09 8.19
CA ASN A 47 -6.03 14.33 9.51
C ASN A 47 -6.11 13.06 10.37
N SER A 48 -5.35 12.02 10.01
CA SER A 48 -5.34 10.78 10.78
C SER A 48 -4.60 10.97 12.11
N GLN A 49 -4.97 10.17 13.11
CA GLN A 49 -4.23 10.04 14.37
C GLN A 49 -3.46 8.70 14.42
N SER A 50 -3.48 7.95 13.31
CA SER A 50 -2.76 6.69 13.16
C SER A 50 -1.25 6.97 13.07
N GLU A 51 -0.45 6.06 13.63
CA GLU A 51 1.01 6.14 13.57
C GLU A 51 1.60 4.78 13.18
N GLY A 52 2.61 4.79 12.31
CA GLY A 52 3.40 3.62 11.97
C GLY A 52 2.59 2.58 11.20
N VAL A 53 2.40 1.39 11.76
CA VAL A 53 1.70 0.29 11.06
C VAL A 53 0.23 0.64 10.82
N GLU A 54 -0.40 1.42 11.72
CA GLU A 54 -1.81 1.79 11.59
C GLU A 54 -2.06 2.68 10.36
N GLU A 55 -1.12 3.55 9.99
CA GLU A 55 -1.21 4.37 8.78
C GLU A 55 -1.30 3.50 7.52
N VAL A 56 -0.46 2.46 7.45
CA VAL A 56 -0.46 1.50 6.35
C VAL A 56 -1.79 0.76 6.25
N LEU A 57 -2.30 0.29 7.40
CA LEU A 57 -3.58 -0.42 7.45
C LEU A 57 -4.75 0.49 7.06
N GLU A 58 -4.72 1.76 7.47
CA GLU A 58 -5.77 2.73 7.16
C GLU A 58 -5.84 3.03 5.66
N VAL A 59 -4.70 3.21 4.99
CA VAL A 59 -4.65 3.40 3.53
C VAL A 59 -5.15 2.15 2.80
N VAL A 60 -4.79 0.94 3.26
CA VAL A 60 -5.28 -0.32 2.67
C VAL A 60 -6.79 -0.46 2.84
N GLU A 61 -7.33 -0.12 4.02
CA GLU A 61 -8.77 -0.12 4.27
C GLU A 61 -9.50 0.93 3.45
N TYR A 62 -8.89 2.10 3.24
CA TYR A 62 -9.43 3.10 2.32
C TYR A 62 -9.51 2.54 0.88
N LEU A 63 -8.45 1.90 0.39
CA LEU A 63 -8.43 1.23 -0.91
C LEU A 63 -9.53 0.17 -1.01
N ARG A 64 -9.69 -0.68 0.02
CA ARG A 64 -10.72 -1.72 0.03
C ARG A 64 -12.14 -1.13 -0.07
N LYS A 65 -12.39 0.00 0.58
CA LYS A 65 -13.71 0.67 0.60
C LYS A 65 -14.02 1.43 -0.68
N HIS A 66 -13.03 2.07 -1.29
CA HIS A 66 -13.24 2.99 -2.42
C HIS A 66 -12.82 2.43 -3.78
N HIS A 67 -11.96 1.41 -3.78
CA HIS A 67 -11.44 0.70 -4.95
C HIS A 67 -11.71 -0.80 -4.84
N GLY A 68 -12.89 -1.17 -4.37
CA GLY A 68 -13.29 -2.57 -4.15
C GLY A 68 -13.18 -3.45 -5.40
N GLU A 69 -13.21 -2.87 -6.59
CA GLU A 69 -12.95 -3.59 -7.86
C GLU A 69 -11.56 -4.25 -7.90
N CYS A 70 -10.59 -3.71 -7.15
CA CYS A 70 -9.23 -4.24 -7.05
C CYS A 70 -9.11 -5.43 -6.09
N PHE A 71 -10.13 -5.70 -5.27
CA PHE A 71 -10.13 -6.74 -4.24
C PHE A 71 -11.06 -7.91 -4.60
N GLU A 72 -10.79 -9.09 -4.04
CA GLU A 72 -11.66 -10.30 -4.12
C GLU A 72 -12.96 -10.16 -3.32
#